data_AF-A0A1V5QSK8-F1
#
_entry.id   AF-A0A1V5QSK8-F1
#
_cell.length_a   1.000
_cell.length_b   1.000
_cell.length_c   1.000
_cell.angle_alpha   90.00
_cell.angle_beta   90.00
_cell.angle_gamma   90.00
#
_symmetry.space_group_name_H-M   'P 1'
#
loop_
_entity.id
_entity.type
_entity.pdbx_description
1 polymer ?
#
loop_
_entity_poly.entity_id
_entity_poly.type
_entity_poly.pdbx_seq_one_letter_code
_entity_poly.pdbx_strand_id
1 'polypeptide(L)'
;MGARFVQDGISIDYTPHSAVTAGAVIVQEDLIGIAKIDIPANSLGALAIEGVFDFPKAAGAGAGIAAGAICYWDAADQQAKTDSESGANKKLGKCIRAAADSDTTVRIKLDP
;
A
#
# COMPACT_ATOMS: atom_id res chain seq x y z
N MET A 1 7.10 22.00 -24.97
CA MET A 1 7.74 20.67 -24.80
C MET A 1 6.67 19.70 -24.33
N GLY A 2 6.50 18.56 -24.99
CA GLY A 2 5.47 17.57 -24.65
C GLY A 2 5.93 16.58 -23.59
N ALA A 3 5.05 15.67 -23.17
CA ALA A 3 5.39 14.59 -22.26
C ALA A 3 6.45 13.65 -22.88
N ARG A 4 7.38 13.15 -22.06
CA ARG A 4 8.33 12.10 -22.45
C ARG A 4 8.06 10.86 -21.63
N PHE A 5 8.21 9.69 -22.26
CA PHE A 5 8.21 8.43 -21.53
C PHE A 5 9.45 8.36 -20.62
N VAL A 6 9.25 7.90 -19.39
CA VAL A 6 10.33 7.71 -18.41
C VAL A 6 10.43 6.22 -18.04
N GLN A 7 9.30 5.60 -17.66
CA GLN A 7 9.21 4.19 -17.28
C GLN A 7 7.75 3.70 -17.30
N ASP A 8 7.54 2.38 -17.22
CA ASP A 8 6.23 1.72 -17.29
C ASP A 8 5.29 2.02 -16.09
N GLY A 9 5.81 2.55 -14.99
CA GLY A 9 4.99 2.91 -13.82
C GLY A 9 4.69 1.77 -12.84
N ILE A 10 5.14 0.54 -13.10
CA ILE A 10 4.97 -0.59 -12.16
C ILE A 10 5.73 -0.34 -10.85
N SER A 11 6.89 0.29 -10.95
CA SER A 11 7.67 0.76 -9.82
C SER A 11 8.21 2.15 -10.13
N ILE A 12 8.40 2.96 -9.09
CA ILE A 12 8.93 4.31 -9.21
C ILE A 12 10.20 4.45 -8.40
N ASP A 13 11.13 5.25 -8.94
CA ASP A 13 12.35 5.61 -8.24
C ASP A 13 12.03 6.40 -6.97
N TYR A 14 12.65 6.00 -5.87
CA TYR A 14 12.43 6.59 -4.57
C TYR A 14 13.74 6.67 -3.79
N THR A 15 14.04 7.85 -3.25
CA THR A 15 15.22 8.10 -2.41
C THR A 15 14.73 8.57 -1.04
N PRO A 16 14.70 7.69 -0.03
CA PRO A 16 14.23 8.08 1.29
C PRO A 16 15.29 8.87 2.07
N HIS A 17 14.84 9.72 2.99
CA HIS A 17 15.75 10.42 3.91
C HIS A 17 16.27 9.50 5.03
N SER A 18 15.45 8.54 5.46
CA SER A 18 15.78 7.50 6.45
C SER A 18 15.78 6.11 5.81
N ALA A 19 16.39 5.12 6.45
CA ALA A 19 16.34 3.75 5.93
C ALA A 19 14.90 3.22 5.94
N VAL A 20 14.51 2.56 4.85
CA VAL A 20 13.19 1.94 4.66
C VAL A 20 13.39 0.44 4.50
N THR A 21 12.69 -0.36 5.29
CA THR A 21 12.78 -1.82 5.21
C THR A 21 11.87 -2.38 4.12
N ALA A 22 12.17 -3.57 3.63
CA ALA A 22 11.28 -4.32 2.74
C ALA A 22 9.89 -4.51 3.39
N GLY A 23 8.84 -4.40 2.57
CA GLY A 23 7.45 -4.45 2.99
C GLY A 23 6.91 -3.15 3.59
N ALA A 24 7.75 -2.13 3.81
CA ALA A 24 7.28 -0.84 4.30
C ALA A 24 6.36 -0.18 3.28
N VAL A 25 5.23 0.31 3.78
CA VAL A 25 4.25 1.10 3.03
C VAL A 25 4.63 2.57 3.16
N ILE A 26 4.99 3.19 2.03
CA ILE A 26 5.34 4.60 1.94
C ILE A 26 4.15 5.35 1.35
N VAL A 27 3.74 6.40 2.04
CA VAL A 27 2.63 7.26 1.63
C VAL A 27 3.20 8.62 1.22
N GLN A 28 3.03 9.00 -0.04
CA GLN A 28 3.37 10.30 -0.60
C GLN A 28 2.10 11.00 -1.05
N GLU A 29 1.46 11.73 -0.13
CA GLU A 29 0.11 12.27 -0.32
C GLU A 29 -0.89 11.14 -0.65
N ASP A 30 -1.41 11.08 -1.87
CA ASP A 30 -2.34 10.04 -2.32
C ASP A 30 -1.63 8.86 -3.01
N LEU A 31 -0.32 8.97 -3.26
CA LEU A 31 0.47 7.90 -3.86
C LEU A 31 1.00 6.95 -2.80
N ILE A 32 0.55 5.70 -2.83
CA ILE A 32 1.07 4.63 -1.98
C ILE A 32 2.05 3.77 -2.77
N GLY A 33 3.23 3.55 -2.20
CA GLY A 33 4.25 2.66 -2.73
C GLY A 33 4.79 1.70 -1.68
N ILE A 34 5.18 0.51 -2.10
CA ILE A 34 5.72 -0.54 -1.22
C ILE A 34 7.19 -0.78 -1.55
N ALA A 35 8.05 -0.74 -0.54
CA ALA A 35 9.45 -1.11 -0.70
C ALA A 35 9.55 -2.64 -0.86
N LYS A 36 9.98 -3.13 -2.03
CA LYS A 36 10.16 -4.59 -2.26
C LYS A 36 11.42 -5.16 -1.63
N ILE A 37 12.41 -4.31 -1.37
CA ILE A 37 13.70 -4.61 -0.74
C ILE A 37 14.04 -3.50 0.25
N ASP A 38 15.03 -3.73 1.10
CA ASP A 38 15.55 -2.67 1.98
C ASP A 38 16.19 -1.54 1.15
N ILE A 39 15.88 -0.30 1.48
CA ILE A 39 16.40 0.92 0.86
C ILE A 39 17.16 1.71 1.92
N PRO A 40 18.50 1.81 1.83
CA PRO A 40 19.28 2.64 2.74
C PRO A 40 18.89 4.12 2.64
N ALA A 41 19.09 4.85 3.73
CA ALA A 41 18.92 6.29 3.74
C ALA A 41 19.77 6.96 2.64
N ASN A 42 19.18 7.96 1.97
CA ASN A 42 19.82 8.77 0.93
C ASN A 42 20.38 7.97 -0.26
N SER A 43 19.85 6.76 -0.49
CA SER A 43 20.22 5.90 -1.62
C SER A 43 19.03 5.69 -2.55
N LEU A 44 19.31 5.53 -3.84
CA LEU A 44 18.27 5.24 -4.82
C LEU A 44 17.72 3.83 -4.60
N GLY A 45 16.42 3.74 -4.34
CA GLY A 45 15.65 2.51 -4.35
C GLY A 45 14.41 2.65 -5.22
N ALA A 46 13.48 1.70 -5.09
CA ALA A 46 12.24 1.72 -5.85
C ALA A 46 11.05 1.29 -4.99
N LEU A 47 9.91 1.93 -5.21
CA LEU A 47 8.63 1.57 -4.63
C LEU A 47 7.74 0.93 -5.70
N ALA A 48 7.15 -0.21 -5.39
CA ALA A 48 6.10 -0.78 -6.22
C ALA A 48 4.78 -0.06 -5.98
N ILE A 49 4.21 0.53 -7.02
CA ILE A 49 2.89 1.19 -6.99
C ILE A 49 1.82 0.35 -7.70
N GLU A 50 2.24 -0.70 -8.42
CA GLU A 50 1.38 -1.73 -8.96
C GLU A 50 1.76 -3.12 -8.42
N GLY A 51 0.77 -3.99 -8.29
CA GLY A 51 0.97 -5.38 -7.89
C GLY A 51 -0.10 -5.86 -6.92
N VAL A 52 0.13 -7.04 -6.34
CA VAL A 52 -0.72 -7.65 -5.32
C VAL A 52 0.13 -7.91 -4.09
N PHE A 53 -0.31 -7.40 -2.95
CA PHE A 53 0.43 -7.49 -1.69
C PHE A 53 -0.49 -7.88 -0.54
N ASP A 54 0.07 -8.56 0.45
CA ASP A 54 -0.62 -8.88 1.70
C ASP A 54 -0.33 -7.76 2.71
N PHE A 55 -1.38 -7.07 3.17
CA PHE A 55 -1.31 -5.99 4.15
C PHE A 55 -1.81 -6.47 5.51
N PRO A 56 -1.25 -5.97 6.62
CA PRO A 56 -1.84 -6.17 7.94
C PRO A 56 -3.27 -5.60 7.97
N LYS A 57 -4.18 -6.27 8.68
CA LYS A 57 -5.50 -5.75 9.02
C LYS A 57 -5.86 -6.06 10.46
N ALA A 58 -6.81 -5.33 11.01
CA ALA A 58 -7.42 -5.67 12.30
C ALA A 58 -8.06 -7.07 12.22
N ALA A 59 -7.94 -7.84 13.30
CA ALA A 59 -8.69 -9.07 13.51
C ALA A 59 -9.74 -8.86 14.60
N GLY A 60 -10.85 -9.59 14.54
CA GLY A 60 -11.97 -9.46 15.46
C GLY A 60 -13.32 -9.46 14.75
N ALA A 61 -14.39 -9.55 15.55
CA ALA A 61 -15.75 -9.59 15.03
C ALA A 61 -16.04 -8.35 14.17
N GLY A 62 -16.47 -8.56 12.92
CA GLY A 62 -16.78 -7.49 11.97
C GLY A 62 -15.56 -6.89 11.26
N ALA A 63 -14.35 -7.45 11.46
CA ALA A 63 -13.14 -7.01 10.77
C ALA A 63 -12.92 -7.71 9.41
N GLY A 64 -13.86 -8.54 8.97
CA GLY A 64 -13.83 -9.22 7.69
C GLY A 64 -13.84 -8.24 6.52
N ILE A 65 -13.03 -8.53 5.50
CA ILE A 65 -12.95 -7.73 4.28
C ILE A 65 -13.36 -8.62 3.11
N ALA A 66 -14.49 -8.30 2.50
CA ALA A 66 -14.99 -9.04 1.35
C ALA A 66 -14.08 -8.87 0.11
N ALA A 67 -14.04 -9.89 -0.75
CA ALA A 67 -13.41 -9.74 -2.06
C ALA A 67 -14.10 -8.62 -2.86
N GLY A 68 -13.32 -7.79 -3.53
CA GLY A 68 -13.76 -6.62 -4.28
C GLY A 68 -13.93 -5.35 -3.45
N ALA A 69 -13.86 -5.42 -2.11
CA ALA A 69 -13.95 -4.25 -1.25
C ALA A 69 -12.79 -3.28 -1.50
N ILE A 70 -13.09 -1.97 -1.55
CA ILE A 70 -12.07 -0.93 -1.59
C ILE A 70 -11.41 -0.88 -0.22
N CYS A 71 -10.08 -0.90 -0.22
CA CYS A 71 -9.27 -0.85 0.98
C CYS A 71 -8.44 0.43 0.98
N TYR A 72 -8.21 0.94 2.18
CA TYR A 72 -7.47 2.15 2.48
C TYR A 72 -6.39 1.82 3.52
N TRP A 73 -5.26 2.51 3.44
CA TRP A 73 -4.17 2.40 4.38
C TRP A 73 -4.36 3.40 5.50
N ASP A 74 -4.44 2.88 6.72
CA ASP A 74 -4.33 3.66 7.94
C ASP A 74 -2.85 3.74 8.34
N ALA A 75 -2.26 4.93 8.21
CA ALA A 75 -0.87 5.17 8.55
C ALA A 75 -0.61 5.22 10.06
N ALA A 76 -1.64 5.48 10.88
CA ALA A 76 -1.52 5.53 12.34
C ALA A 76 -1.50 4.12 12.93
N ASP A 77 -2.39 3.24 12.46
CA ASP A 77 -2.49 1.85 12.92
C ASP A 77 -1.62 0.87 12.12
N GLN A 78 -1.05 1.32 10.98
CA GLN A 78 -0.33 0.50 10.01
C GLN A 78 -1.15 -0.70 9.51
N GLN A 79 -2.42 -0.45 9.19
CA GLN A 79 -3.38 -1.49 8.83
C GLN A 79 -4.24 -1.07 7.62
N ALA A 80 -4.66 -2.07 6.86
CA ALA A 80 -5.67 -1.90 5.84
C ALA A 80 -7.08 -1.89 6.46
N LYS A 81 -7.86 -0.87 6.11
CA LYS A 81 -9.27 -0.67 6.52
C LYS A 81 -10.17 -0.54 5.29
N THR A 82 -11.48 -0.71 5.45
CA THR A 82 -12.47 -0.49 4.38
C THR A 82 -13.08 0.91 4.42
N ASP A 83 -12.67 1.74 5.37
CA ASP A 83 -13.08 3.14 5.50
C ASP A 83 -11.90 4.08 5.22
N SER A 84 -12.20 5.13 4.47
CA SER A 84 -11.31 6.24 4.18
C SER A 84 -11.10 7.19 5.38
N GLU A 85 -11.93 7.10 6.43
CA GLU A 85 -11.91 8.02 7.58
C GLU A 85 -11.97 9.48 7.11
N SER A 86 -12.98 9.78 6.28
CA SER A 86 -13.15 11.09 5.63
C SER A 86 -11.94 11.58 4.83
N GLY A 87 -11.13 10.65 4.31
CA GLY A 87 -9.94 10.93 3.49
C GLY A 87 -8.62 10.93 4.27
N ALA A 88 -8.63 10.63 5.57
CA ALA A 88 -7.41 10.43 6.35
C ALA A 88 -6.65 9.17 5.90
N ASN A 89 -7.36 8.08 5.61
CA ASN A 89 -6.79 6.84 5.11
C ASN A 89 -6.67 6.89 3.58
N LYS A 90 -5.49 6.57 3.06
CA LYS A 90 -5.17 6.69 1.63
C LYS A 90 -5.55 5.42 0.88
N LYS A 91 -6.10 5.54 -0.33
CA LYS A 91 -6.59 4.39 -1.10
C LYS A 91 -5.44 3.45 -1.44
N LEU A 92 -5.60 2.16 -1.10
CA LEU A 92 -4.68 1.10 -1.54
C LEU A 92 -5.14 0.51 -2.88
N GLY A 93 -6.42 0.15 -2.94
CA GLY A 93 -7.00 -0.55 -4.08
C GLY A 93 -8.07 -1.53 -3.64
N LYS A 94 -8.11 -2.73 -4.23
CA LYS A 94 -9.19 -3.69 -3.99
C LYS A 94 -8.69 -5.00 -3.39
N CYS A 95 -9.41 -5.49 -2.39
CA CYS A 95 -9.24 -6.83 -1.86
C CYS A 95 -9.53 -7.87 -2.96
N ILE A 96 -8.61 -8.80 -3.21
CA ILE A 96 -8.81 -9.82 -4.27
C ILE A 96 -9.23 -11.18 -3.73
N ARG A 97 -9.14 -11.38 -2.41
CA ARG A 97 -9.53 -12.60 -1.71
C ARG A 97 -10.14 -12.22 -0.38
N ALA A 98 -11.36 -12.69 -0.12
CA ALA A 98 -12.05 -12.43 1.14
C ALA A 98 -11.14 -12.80 2.33
N ALA A 99 -10.98 -11.85 3.25
CA ALA A 99 -10.27 -12.02 4.50
C ALA A 99 -11.30 -12.15 5.63
N ALA A 100 -11.21 -13.22 6.41
CA ALA A 100 -12.11 -13.48 7.52
C ALA A 100 -11.82 -12.55 8.71
N ASP A 101 -12.75 -12.53 9.66
CA ASP A 101 -12.61 -11.78 10.92
C ASP A 101 -11.35 -12.18 11.70
N SER A 102 -10.94 -13.45 11.64
CA SER A 102 -9.72 -13.96 12.29
C SER A 102 -8.44 -13.71 11.52
N ASP A 103 -8.52 -13.34 10.24
CA ASP A 103 -7.33 -13.11 9.44
C ASP A 103 -6.65 -11.81 9.86
N THR A 104 -5.33 -11.85 10.03
CA THR A 104 -4.51 -10.68 10.36
C THR A 104 -3.94 -10.00 9.12
N THR A 105 -4.23 -10.55 7.93
CA THR A 105 -3.75 -10.04 6.65
C THR A 105 -4.86 -10.00 5.61
N VAL A 106 -4.80 -9.03 4.70
CA VAL A 106 -5.67 -8.93 3.52
C VAL A 106 -4.86 -8.79 2.25
N ARG A 107 -5.26 -9.52 1.20
CA ARG A 107 -4.59 -9.47 -0.09
C ARG A 107 -5.22 -8.41 -0.98
N ILE A 108 -4.46 -7.38 -1.33
CA ILE A 108 -4.95 -6.22 -2.07
C ILE A 108 -4.18 -6.08 -3.38
N LYS A 109 -4.91 -5.88 -4.48
CA LYS A 109 -4.35 -5.37 -5.73
C LYS A 109 -4.28 -3.85 -5.62
N LEU A 110 -3.07 -3.30 -5.76
CA LEU A 110 -2.85 -1.86 -5.79
C LEU A 110 -3.55 -1.24 -6.99
N ASP A 111 -4.17 -0.09 -6.75
CA ASP A 111 -4.90 0.71 -7.73
C ASP A 111 -4.68 2.20 -7.38
N PRO A 112 -3.48 2.73 -7.72
CA PRO A 112 -3.07 4.10 -7.39
C PRO A 112 -3.97 5.18 -8.01
#